data_AF-A0A2T0UMZ3-F1
#
_entry.id   AF-A0A2T0UMZ3-F1
#
_cell.length_a   1.000
_cell.length_b   1.000
_cell.length_c   1.000
_cell.angle_alpha   90.00
_cell.angle_beta   90.00
_cell.angle_gamma   90.00
#
_symmetry.space_group_name_H-M   'P 1'
#
loop_
_entity.id
_entity.type
_entity.pdbx_description
1 polymer ?
#
loop_
_entity_poly.entity_id
_entity_poly.type
_entity_poly.pdbx_seq_one_letter_code
_entity_poly.pdbx_strand_id
1 'polypeptide(L)'
;MRGAGRATAAVLCCALLAACGSRPDEQRIWAEPQLATAPGYRVADGEPRDPELLRAARDWVDSGTVPGEGTEWEPMSRVALLDLNQAMSGMSRGLAPVAGPAAGWDYFWPRDGAFVAVALDRTGHTREASFIVDFMARLPFDKKRGFDARYEPNGTPVVDRPRGPQSDGCGWVLWAVGSLSSASLPPSTAGLRSKCLRNLLDLTWSGWQLPPPSPDYWEVAVPETTLGTVAPMIAGLRATADAADAPPAEAWAAGQAAKRLERQVFSSMGPSLQALPR
;
A
#
# COMPACT_ATOMS: atom_id res chain seq x y z
N MET A 1 0.82 -9.69 73.40
CA MET A 1 -0.20 -9.45 72.34
C MET A 1 0.38 -8.78 71.09
N ARG A 2 1.44 -9.33 70.47
CA ARG A 2 2.02 -8.78 69.21
C ARG A 2 2.27 -9.85 68.12
N GLY A 3 1.87 -11.10 68.36
CA GLY A 3 2.06 -12.22 67.42
C GLY A 3 0.85 -12.46 66.49
N ALA A 4 -0.38 -12.20 66.95
CA ALA A 4 -1.59 -12.50 66.19
C ALA A 4 -1.78 -11.58 64.97
N GLY A 5 -1.47 -10.28 65.09
CA GLY A 5 -1.69 -9.31 64.00
C GLY A 5 -0.74 -9.46 62.80
N ARG A 6 0.44 -10.06 62.97
CA ARG A 6 1.40 -10.29 61.88
C ARG A 6 1.01 -11.48 61.00
N ALA A 7 0.40 -12.51 61.59
CA ALA A 7 -0.09 -13.67 60.84
C ALA A 7 -1.30 -13.29 59.96
N THR A 8 -2.22 -12.47 60.46
CA THR A 8 -3.40 -12.04 59.70
C THR A 8 -3.03 -11.12 58.53
N ALA A 9 -2.03 -10.24 58.70
CA ALA A 9 -1.55 -9.36 57.64
C ALA A 9 -0.82 -10.13 56.52
N ALA A 10 -0.04 -11.16 56.86
CA ALA A 10 0.65 -12.00 55.87
C ALA A 10 -0.33 -12.83 55.03
N VAL A 11 -1.38 -13.38 55.66
CA VAL A 11 -2.42 -14.16 54.96
C VAL A 11 -3.26 -13.28 54.03
N LEU A 12 -3.57 -12.03 54.41
CA LEU A 12 -4.27 -11.08 53.53
C LEU A 12 -3.40 -10.65 52.33
N CYS A 13 -2.09 -10.44 52.52
CA CYS A 13 -1.17 -10.13 51.41
C CYS A 13 -1.01 -11.30 50.43
N CYS A 14 -0.95 -12.55 50.91
CA CYS A 14 -0.90 -13.72 50.03
C CYS A 14 -2.21 -13.95 49.27
N ALA A 15 -3.36 -13.68 49.90
CA ALA A 15 -4.66 -13.78 49.23
C ALA A 15 -4.86 -12.69 48.16
N LEU A 16 -4.40 -11.46 48.40
CA LEU A 16 -4.44 -10.38 47.41
C LEU A 16 -3.47 -10.63 46.24
N LEU A 17 -2.30 -11.20 46.49
CA LEU A 17 -1.34 -11.58 45.43
C LEU A 17 -1.84 -12.77 44.59
N ALA A 18 -2.57 -13.72 45.19
CA ALA A 18 -3.21 -14.81 44.45
C ALA A 18 -4.41 -14.33 43.61
N ALA A 19 -5.16 -13.32 44.09
CA ALA A 19 -6.28 -12.73 43.35
C ALA A 19 -5.85 -11.80 42.20
N CYS A 20 -4.62 -11.27 42.23
CA CYS A 20 -4.06 -10.48 41.13
C CYS A 20 -3.38 -11.32 40.03
N GLY A 21 -3.28 -12.64 40.20
CA GLY A 21 -2.50 -13.54 39.33
C GLY A 21 -3.28 -14.23 38.20
N SER A 22 -4.61 -14.23 38.24
CA SER A 22 -5.42 -14.80 37.16
C SER A 22 -6.00 -13.68 36.29
N ARG A 23 -5.17 -13.13 35.40
CA ARG A 23 -5.73 -12.53 34.18
C ARG A 23 -6.50 -13.65 33.49
N PRO A 24 -7.80 -13.49 33.19
CA PRO A 24 -8.46 -14.44 32.32
C PRO A 24 -7.60 -14.53 31.06
N ASP A 25 -7.29 -15.76 30.66
CA ASP A 25 -6.70 -16.04 29.37
C ASP A 25 -7.71 -15.53 28.34
N GLU A 26 -7.60 -14.24 27.97
CA GLU A 26 -8.14 -13.75 26.72
C GLU A 26 -7.35 -14.49 25.66
N GLN A 27 -7.75 -15.74 25.41
CA GLN A 27 -7.71 -16.27 24.08
C GLN A 27 -8.38 -15.19 23.24
N ARG A 28 -7.57 -14.34 22.60
CA ARG A 28 -7.96 -13.66 21.39
C ARG A 28 -8.31 -14.80 20.46
N ILE A 29 -9.58 -15.18 20.51
CA ILE A 29 -10.22 -15.89 19.43
C ILE A 29 -10.02 -14.91 18.28
N TRP A 30 -9.03 -15.21 17.45
CA TRP A 30 -8.93 -14.61 16.14
C TRP A 30 -10.24 -15.04 15.48
N ALA A 31 -11.25 -14.18 15.56
CA ALA A 31 -12.45 -14.37 14.79
C ALA A 31 -11.97 -14.60 13.36
N GLU A 32 -12.37 -15.71 12.75
CA GLU A 32 -12.05 -15.92 11.34
C GLU A 32 -12.42 -14.63 10.61
N PRO A 33 -11.50 -14.05 9.81
CA PRO A 33 -11.75 -12.79 9.16
C PRO A 33 -13.06 -12.92 8.37
N GLN A 34 -14.10 -12.26 8.85
CA GLN A 34 -15.34 -12.14 8.12
C GLN A 34 -15.10 -11.11 7.03
N LEU A 35 -15.51 -11.42 5.81
CA LEU A 35 -15.46 -10.45 4.74
C LEU A 35 -16.29 -9.23 5.18
N ALA A 36 -15.69 -8.04 5.12
CA ALA A 36 -16.36 -6.79 5.47
C ALA A 36 -17.55 -6.49 4.53
N THR A 37 -17.58 -7.15 3.38
CA THR A 37 -18.68 -7.15 2.41
C THR A 37 -19.10 -8.59 2.11
N ALA A 38 -20.32 -8.79 1.64
CA ALA A 38 -20.72 -10.09 1.10
C ALA A 38 -19.78 -10.51 -0.06
N PRO A 39 -19.64 -11.83 -0.34
CA PRO A 39 -18.97 -12.31 -1.55
C PRO A 39 -19.52 -11.59 -2.80
N GLY A 40 -18.64 -10.97 -3.57
CA GLY A 40 -18.98 -10.09 -4.69
C GLY A 40 -18.68 -8.62 -4.36
N TYR A 41 -17.41 -8.24 -4.50
CA TYR A 41 -16.95 -6.84 -4.48
C TYR A 41 -17.83 -6.02 -5.42
N ARG A 42 -18.46 -4.95 -4.92
CA ARG A 42 -19.15 -3.99 -5.78
C ARG A 42 -19.04 -2.57 -5.24
N VAL A 43 -18.49 -1.65 -6.03
CA VAL A 43 -18.45 -0.20 -5.76
C VAL A 43 -19.86 0.41 -5.72
N ALA A 44 -20.84 -0.25 -6.33
CA ALA A 44 -22.27 0.06 -6.21
C ALA A 44 -23.03 -1.19 -5.75
N ASP A 45 -23.97 -1.06 -4.81
CA ASP A 45 -24.80 -2.16 -4.31
C ASP A 45 -25.59 -2.83 -5.44
N GLY A 46 -25.06 -3.93 -5.99
CA GLY A 46 -25.70 -4.73 -7.03
C GLY A 46 -24.87 -4.81 -8.32
N GLU A 47 -24.99 -5.92 -9.06
CA GLU A 47 -24.70 -5.88 -10.49
C GLU A 47 -25.46 -4.69 -11.03
N PRO A 48 -24.92 -3.96 -12.02
CA PRO A 48 -25.79 -3.17 -12.85
C PRO A 48 -26.96 -4.08 -13.25
N ARG A 49 -28.13 -3.88 -12.63
CA ARG A 49 -29.33 -4.64 -13.02
C ARG A 49 -29.67 -4.33 -14.47
N ASP A 50 -29.11 -3.23 -14.96
CA ASP A 50 -29.01 -2.86 -16.36
C ASP A 50 -28.11 -3.83 -17.15
N PRO A 51 -28.72 -4.66 -18.03
CA PRO A 51 -27.99 -5.58 -18.88
C PRO A 51 -27.01 -4.90 -19.84
N GLU A 52 -27.20 -3.62 -20.17
CA GLU A 52 -26.30 -2.87 -21.06
C GLU A 52 -24.97 -2.58 -20.37
N LEU A 53 -25.01 -2.17 -19.09
CA LEU A 53 -23.80 -1.93 -18.29
C LEU A 53 -23.00 -3.22 -18.06
N LEU A 54 -23.68 -4.35 -17.85
CA LEU A 54 -23.03 -5.66 -17.75
C LEU A 54 -22.37 -6.09 -19.04
N ARG A 55 -23.03 -5.85 -20.18
CA ARG A 55 -22.46 -6.13 -21.50
C ARG A 55 -21.24 -5.25 -21.74
N ALA A 56 -21.34 -3.95 -21.50
CA ALA A 56 -20.23 -3.01 -21.67
C ALA A 56 -19.02 -3.38 -20.79
N ALA A 57 -19.24 -3.83 -19.55
CA ALA A 57 -18.16 -4.28 -18.68
C ALA A 57 -17.47 -5.54 -19.22
N ARG A 58 -18.24 -6.52 -19.74
CA ARG A 58 -17.68 -7.73 -20.37
C ARG A 58 -16.92 -7.39 -21.67
N ASP A 59 -17.50 -6.54 -22.51
CA ASP A 59 -16.84 -6.06 -23.73
C ASP A 59 -15.53 -5.33 -23.41
N TRP A 60 -15.49 -4.58 -22.30
CA TRP A 60 -14.27 -3.96 -21.81
C TRP A 60 -13.23 -5.01 -21.39
N VAL A 61 -13.62 -6.05 -20.64
CA VAL A 61 -12.71 -7.16 -20.28
C VAL A 61 -12.16 -7.84 -21.53
N ASP A 62 -13.03 -8.13 -22.50
CA ASP A 62 -12.67 -8.82 -23.75
C ASP A 62 -11.86 -7.93 -24.71
N SER A 63 -11.84 -6.60 -24.51
CA SER A 63 -11.00 -5.68 -25.27
C SER A 63 -9.52 -5.73 -24.87
N GLY A 64 -9.22 -6.35 -23.72
CA GLY A 64 -7.89 -6.51 -23.16
C GLY A 64 -7.35 -7.94 -23.26
N THR A 65 -6.36 -8.24 -22.41
CA THR A 65 -5.83 -9.60 -22.22
C THR A 65 -6.27 -10.12 -20.86
N VAL A 66 -6.81 -11.33 -20.81
CA VAL A 66 -7.18 -11.99 -19.54
C VAL A 66 -6.02 -12.85 -19.03
N PRO A 67 -5.43 -12.55 -17.86
CA PRO A 67 -4.38 -13.38 -17.29
C PRO A 67 -4.87 -14.81 -17.04
N GLY A 68 -4.14 -15.80 -17.57
CA GLY A 68 -4.51 -17.21 -17.42
C GLY A 68 -5.69 -17.63 -18.28
N GLU A 69 -6.00 -16.92 -19.37
CA GLU A 69 -6.97 -17.36 -20.37
C GLU A 69 -6.70 -18.81 -20.83
N GLY A 70 -7.75 -19.62 -20.91
CA GLY A 70 -7.70 -21.05 -21.20
C GLY A 70 -7.28 -21.94 -20.03
N THR A 71 -7.00 -21.37 -18.84
CA THR A 71 -6.64 -22.11 -17.63
C THR A 71 -7.77 -22.11 -16.60
N GLU A 72 -7.62 -22.91 -15.54
CA GLU A 72 -8.59 -22.93 -14.41
C GLU A 72 -8.74 -21.58 -13.69
N TRP A 73 -7.77 -20.66 -13.86
CA TRP A 73 -7.76 -19.35 -13.22
C TRP A 73 -8.47 -18.26 -14.03
N GLU A 74 -8.80 -18.51 -15.30
CA GLU A 74 -9.48 -17.53 -16.17
C GLU A 74 -10.74 -16.93 -15.53
N PRO A 75 -11.67 -17.72 -14.92
CA PRO A 75 -12.87 -17.15 -14.32
C PRO A 75 -12.56 -16.14 -13.21
N MET A 76 -11.53 -16.41 -12.38
CA MET A 76 -11.10 -15.50 -11.32
C MET A 76 -10.55 -14.20 -11.92
N SER A 77 -9.69 -14.30 -12.93
CA SER A 77 -9.10 -13.12 -13.60
C SER A 77 -10.16 -12.25 -14.27
N ARG A 78 -11.18 -12.84 -14.90
CA ARG A 78 -12.30 -12.10 -15.48
C ARG A 78 -13.09 -11.33 -14.43
N VAL A 79 -13.37 -11.96 -13.28
CA VAL A 79 -14.05 -11.28 -12.17
C VAL A 79 -13.19 -10.13 -11.63
N ALA A 80 -11.89 -10.36 -11.42
CA ALA A 80 -10.98 -9.30 -10.97
C ALA A 80 -10.91 -8.11 -11.95
N LEU A 81 -10.96 -8.37 -13.26
CA LEU A 81 -11.02 -7.31 -14.27
C LEU A 81 -12.35 -6.55 -14.25
N LEU A 82 -13.47 -7.22 -14.01
CA LEU A 82 -14.76 -6.54 -13.80
C LEU A 82 -14.71 -5.65 -12.55
N ASP A 83 -14.10 -6.10 -11.47
CA ASP A 83 -13.92 -5.31 -10.23
C ASP A 83 -13.05 -4.06 -10.49
N LEU A 84 -11.96 -4.19 -11.25
CA LEU A 84 -11.12 -3.06 -11.66
C LEU A 84 -11.88 -2.10 -12.58
N ASN A 85 -12.64 -2.59 -13.56
CA ASN A 85 -13.48 -1.76 -14.42
C ASN A 85 -14.45 -0.91 -13.59
N GLN A 86 -15.07 -1.54 -12.59
CA GLN A 86 -16.00 -0.86 -11.70
C GLN A 86 -15.30 0.17 -10.79
N ALA A 87 -14.13 -0.15 -10.26
CA ALA A 87 -13.29 0.80 -9.52
C ALA A 87 -12.95 2.04 -10.36
N MET A 88 -12.76 1.85 -11.67
CA MET A 88 -12.48 2.92 -12.64
C MET A 88 -13.73 3.69 -13.12
N SER A 89 -14.94 3.34 -12.70
CA SER A 89 -16.19 4.00 -13.14
C SER A 89 -16.24 5.50 -12.85
N GLY A 90 -15.47 5.98 -11.87
CA GLY A 90 -15.32 7.40 -11.54
C GLY A 90 -14.42 8.20 -12.50
N MET A 91 -13.65 7.53 -13.36
CA MET A 91 -12.60 8.15 -14.18
C MET A 91 -13.12 9.27 -15.09
N SER A 92 -14.30 9.10 -15.70
CA SER A 92 -14.92 10.12 -16.58
C SER A 92 -15.25 11.42 -15.85
N ARG A 93 -15.41 11.36 -14.52
CA ARG A 93 -15.62 12.50 -13.62
C ARG A 93 -14.31 12.99 -12.97
N GLY A 94 -13.17 12.42 -13.36
CA GLY A 94 -11.86 12.73 -12.80
C GLY A 94 -11.59 12.11 -11.43
N LEU A 95 -12.36 11.10 -11.02
CA LEU A 95 -12.19 10.41 -9.73
C LEU A 95 -11.29 9.18 -9.89
N ALA A 96 -10.40 8.99 -8.93
CA ALA A 96 -9.51 7.82 -8.85
C ALA A 96 -10.21 6.59 -8.26
N PRO A 97 -9.69 5.38 -8.55
CA PRO A 97 -10.25 4.15 -7.99
C PRO A 97 -10.09 4.11 -6.47
N VAL A 98 -11.15 3.73 -5.76
CA VAL A 98 -11.06 3.50 -4.32
C VAL A 98 -10.43 2.15 -4.02
N ALA A 99 -9.81 1.99 -2.85
CA ALA A 99 -9.22 0.71 -2.42
C ALA A 99 -10.29 -0.38 -2.21
N GLY A 100 -11.50 0.00 -1.81
CA GLY A 100 -12.63 -0.91 -1.79
C GLY A 100 -13.96 -0.28 -1.37
N PRO A 101 -15.07 -1.05 -1.44
CA PRO A 101 -16.43 -0.55 -1.20
C PRO A 101 -16.80 -0.49 0.28
N ALA A 102 -16.06 -1.16 1.16
CA ALA A 102 -16.33 -1.13 2.59
C ALA A 102 -16.03 0.25 3.17
N ALA A 103 -16.86 0.68 4.14
CA ALA A 103 -16.64 1.94 4.85
C ALA A 103 -15.20 2.03 5.39
N GLY A 104 -14.50 3.12 5.07
CA GLY A 104 -13.11 3.31 5.45
C GLY A 104 -12.09 2.85 4.41
N TRP A 105 -12.52 2.17 3.34
CA TRP A 105 -11.74 1.77 2.16
C TRP A 105 -12.13 2.54 0.89
N ASP A 106 -13.14 3.40 0.99
CA ASP A 106 -13.70 4.27 -0.05
C ASP A 106 -12.81 5.48 -0.41
N TYR A 107 -11.51 5.37 -0.15
CA TYR A 107 -10.49 6.39 -0.44
C TYR A 107 -9.49 5.88 -1.48
N PHE A 108 -8.74 6.80 -2.08
CA PHE A 108 -7.61 6.47 -2.96
C PHE A 108 -6.32 6.35 -2.15
N TRP A 109 -5.67 5.19 -2.22
CA TRP A 109 -4.31 4.99 -1.72
C TRP A 109 -3.31 5.01 -2.88
N PRO A 110 -2.21 5.78 -2.82
CA PRO A 110 -1.18 5.74 -3.85
C PRO A 110 -0.55 4.35 -4.04
N ARG A 111 -0.40 3.59 -2.95
CA ARG A 111 0.04 2.19 -2.98
C ARG A 111 -0.89 1.32 -3.83
N ASP A 112 -2.17 1.31 -3.49
CA ASP A 112 -3.19 0.51 -4.16
C ASP A 112 -3.35 0.96 -5.63
N GLY A 113 -3.35 2.27 -5.89
CA GLY A 113 -3.34 2.84 -7.23
C GLY A 113 -2.13 2.41 -8.07
N ALA A 114 -0.95 2.26 -7.47
CA ALA A 114 0.24 1.74 -8.16
C ALA A 114 0.03 0.30 -8.66
N PHE A 115 -0.56 -0.58 -7.85
CA PHE A 115 -0.90 -1.95 -8.27
C PHE A 115 -2.00 -1.96 -9.34
N VAL A 116 -3.04 -1.16 -9.18
CA VAL A 116 -4.14 -1.05 -10.16
C VAL A 116 -3.60 -0.57 -11.51
N ALA A 117 -2.73 0.44 -11.53
CA ALA A 117 -2.12 0.94 -12.76
C ALA A 117 -1.33 -0.15 -13.49
N VAL A 118 -0.50 -0.92 -12.76
CA VAL A 118 0.27 -2.03 -13.36
C VAL A 118 -0.66 -3.13 -13.87
N ALA A 119 -1.70 -3.49 -13.12
CA ALA A 119 -2.67 -4.50 -13.57
C ALA A 119 -3.36 -4.07 -14.88
N LEU A 120 -3.86 -2.84 -14.93
CA LEU A 120 -4.53 -2.28 -16.11
C LEU A 120 -3.62 -2.24 -17.33
N ASP A 121 -2.36 -1.82 -17.18
CA ASP A 121 -1.39 -1.83 -18.28
C ASP A 121 -1.12 -3.25 -18.79
N ARG A 122 -0.94 -4.22 -17.88
CA ARG A 122 -0.65 -5.61 -18.22
C ARG A 122 -1.81 -6.32 -18.92
N THR A 123 -3.04 -5.83 -18.72
CA THR A 123 -4.23 -6.36 -19.39
C THR A 123 -4.69 -5.48 -20.56
N GLY A 124 -3.90 -4.48 -20.98
CA GLY A 124 -4.16 -3.70 -22.19
C GLY A 124 -5.03 -2.45 -22.00
N HIS A 125 -5.42 -2.11 -20.78
CA HIS A 125 -6.22 -0.93 -20.45
C HIS A 125 -5.32 0.29 -20.17
N THR A 126 -4.57 0.69 -21.19
CA THR A 126 -3.50 1.71 -21.10
C THR A 126 -4.02 3.10 -20.74
N ARG A 127 -5.25 3.44 -21.15
CA ARG A 127 -5.88 4.73 -20.86
C ARG A 127 -6.17 4.87 -19.37
N GLU A 128 -6.71 3.83 -18.76
CA GLU A 128 -7.02 3.75 -17.35
C GLU A 128 -5.73 3.77 -16.51
N ALA A 129 -4.70 3.01 -16.93
CA ALA A 129 -3.39 3.05 -16.28
C ALA A 129 -2.75 4.46 -16.31
N SER A 130 -2.76 5.11 -17.49
CA SER A 130 -2.24 6.46 -17.66
C SER A 130 -2.94 7.48 -16.77
N PHE A 131 -4.26 7.36 -16.64
CA PHE A 131 -5.04 8.25 -15.79
C PHE A 131 -4.63 8.17 -14.32
N ILE A 132 -4.33 6.99 -13.79
CA ILE A 132 -3.90 6.83 -12.40
C ILE A 132 -2.53 7.49 -12.18
N VAL A 133 -1.60 7.36 -13.13
CA VAL A 133 -0.30 8.05 -13.07
C VAL A 133 -0.49 9.57 -13.06
N ASP A 134 -1.31 10.10 -13.97
CA ASP A 134 -1.67 11.51 -14.02
C ASP A 134 -2.33 12.00 -12.73
N PHE A 135 -3.17 11.17 -12.12
CA PHE A 135 -3.82 11.47 -10.85
C PHE A 135 -2.80 11.55 -9.71
N MET A 136 -1.92 10.55 -9.55
CA MET A 136 -0.85 10.55 -8.55
C MET A 136 0.13 11.72 -8.73
N ALA A 137 0.37 12.15 -9.96
CA ALA A 137 1.21 13.31 -10.25
C ALA A 137 0.67 14.60 -9.61
N ARG A 138 -0.66 14.75 -9.53
CA ARG A 138 -1.36 15.94 -9.01
C ARG A 138 -1.66 15.92 -7.52
N LEU A 139 -1.49 14.78 -6.85
CA LEU A 139 -1.81 14.67 -5.42
C LEU A 139 -1.00 15.66 -4.57
N PRO A 140 -1.63 16.21 -3.49
CA PRO A 140 -0.91 16.93 -2.45
C PRO A 140 0.27 16.10 -1.94
N PHE A 141 1.45 16.72 -1.83
CA PHE A 141 2.70 16.01 -1.57
C PHE A 141 3.57 16.80 -0.60
N ASP A 142 4.01 16.15 0.47
CA ASP A 142 5.00 16.70 1.39
C ASP A 142 6.40 16.35 0.87
N LYS A 143 7.22 17.35 0.54
CA LYS A 143 8.56 17.11 -0.02
C LYS A 143 9.47 16.30 0.92
N LYS A 144 9.29 16.44 2.23
CA LYS A 144 10.12 15.75 3.24
C LYS A 144 9.58 14.38 3.60
N ARG A 145 8.26 14.18 3.56
CA ARG A 145 7.62 12.96 4.06
C ARG A 145 6.98 12.08 2.99
N GLY A 146 6.69 12.64 1.82
CA GLY A 146 6.08 11.93 0.70
C GLY A 146 4.57 12.15 0.57
N PHE A 147 3.88 11.15 0.05
CA PHE A 147 2.42 11.12 -0.04
C PHE A 147 1.80 10.83 1.33
N ASP A 148 0.62 11.38 1.59
CA ASP A 148 -0.30 10.84 2.59
C ASP A 148 -0.67 9.40 2.24
N ALA A 149 -1.01 8.60 3.24
CA ALA A 149 -1.46 7.22 3.04
C ALA A 149 -2.63 7.17 2.06
N ARG A 150 -3.60 8.08 2.24
CA ARG A 150 -4.86 8.11 1.49
C ARG A 150 -5.37 9.50 1.21
N TYR A 151 -6.16 9.59 0.14
CA TYR A 151 -6.78 10.80 -0.36
C TYR A 151 -8.26 10.54 -0.66
N GLU A 152 -9.07 11.58 -0.66
CA GLU A 152 -10.41 11.51 -1.23
C GLU A 152 -10.33 11.07 -2.71
N PRO A 153 -11.36 10.43 -3.29
CA PRO A 153 -11.32 9.99 -4.69
C PRO A 153 -11.09 11.12 -5.70
N ASN A 154 -11.36 12.37 -5.32
CA ASN A 154 -11.09 13.57 -6.13
C ASN A 154 -9.64 14.11 -5.96
N GLY A 155 -8.84 13.50 -5.09
CA GLY A 155 -7.43 13.82 -4.84
C GLY A 155 -7.18 14.82 -3.71
N THR A 156 -8.23 15.30 -3.03
CA THR A 156 -8.04 16.19 -1.87
C THR A 156 -7.55 15.41 -0.64
N PRO A 157 -6.80 16.06 0.28
CA PRO A 157 -6.40 15.41 1.53
C PRO A 157 -7.62 14.97 2.34
N VAL A 158 -7.54 13.81 2.99
CA VAL A 158 -8.56 13.37 3.93
C VAL A 158 -8.44 14.19 5.21
N VAL A 159 -9.47 14.99 5.51
CA VAL A 159 -9.51 15.84 6.71
C VAL A 159 -10.13 15.13 7.91
N ASP A 160 -11.08 14.23 7.68
CA ASP A 160 -11.69 13.41 8.73
C ASP A 160 -10.85 12.15 8.96
N ARG A 161 -10.25 12.03 10.14
CA ARG A 161 -9.32 10.95 10.52
C ARG A 161 -8.18 10.78 9.48
N PRO A 162 -7.30 11.78 9.36
CA PRO A 162 -6.13 11.68 8.50
C PRO A 162 -5.21 10.56 8.99
N ARG A 163 -4.60 9.83 8.05
CA ARG A 163 -3.56 8.83 8.36
C ARG A 163 -2.14 9.37 8.17
N GLY A 164 -2.01 10.56 7.57
CA GLY A 164 -0.75 11.26 7.35
C GLY A 164 0.20 10.55 6.38
N PRO A 165 1.43 11.07 6.22
CA PRO A 165 2.39 10.52 5.26
C PRO A 165 2.91 9.12 5.56
N GLN A 166 3.03 8.32 4.50
CA GLN A 166 3.70 7.01 4.52
C GLN A 166 4.90 7.03 3.59
N SER A 167 6.07 6.73 4.15
CA SER A 167 7.33 6.87 3.44
C SER A 167 7.52 5.85 2.30
N ASP A 168 6.81 4.73 2.32
CA ASP A 168 6.85 3.70 1.27
C ASP A 168 6.13 4.13 -0.02
N GLY A 169 5.23 5.12 0.03
CA GLY A 169 4.39 5.54 -1.09
C GLY A 169 5.19 5.89 -2.34
N CYS A 170 6.29 6.64 -2.21
CA CYS A 170 7.16 6.95 -3.35
C CYS A 170 7.85 5.69 -3.92
N GLY A 171 8.12 4.68 -3.09
CA GLY A 171 8.64 3.39 -3.54
C GLY A 171 7.67 2.66 -4.46
N TRP A 172 6.42 2.53 -4.04
CA TRP A 172 5.36 1.91 -4.85
C TRP A 172 5.10 2.66 -6.16
N VAL A 173 5.02 3.98 -6.11
CA VAL A 173 4.79 4.81 -7.30
C VAL A 173 5.93 4.67 -8.31
N LEU A 174 7.20 4.72 -7.85
CA LEU A 174 8.35 4.53 -8.73
C LEU A 174 8.40 3.11 -9.31
N TRP A 175 8.06 2.10 -8.51
CA TRP A 175 7.96 0.72 -8.98
C TRP A 175 6.91 0.58 -10.09
N ALA A 176 5.73 1.16 -9.90
CA ALA A 176 4.68 1.12 -10.92
C ALA A 176 5.12 1.81 -12.20
N VAL A 177 5.58 3.08 -12.16
CA VAL A 177 5.97 3.79 -13.40
C VAL A 177 7.14 3.15 -14.14
N GLY A 178 8.05 2.45 -13.44
CA GLY A 178 9.09 1.67 -14.11
C GLY A 178 8.62 0.30 -14.63
N SER A 179 7.43 -0.16 -14.22
CA SER A 179 6.84 -1.43 -14.64
C SER A 179 5.83 -1.31 -15.80
N LEU A 180 5.31 -0.09 -16.03
CA LEU A 180 4.34 0.23 -17.07
C LEU A 180 4.98 0.23 -18.46
N SER A 181 4.22 -0.17 -19.47
CA SER A 181 4.60 0.03 -20.87
C SER A 181 4.69 1.52 -21.22
N SER A 182 5.55 1.88 -22.19
CA SER A 182 5.67 3.27 -22.66
C SER A 182 4.35 3.87 -23.13
N ALA A 183 3.40 3.04 -23.60
CA ALA A 183 2.07 3.48 -24.02
C ALA A 183 1.18 3.95 -22.87
N SER A 184 1.45 3.49 -21.65
CA SER A 184 0.72 3.86 -20.42
C SER A 184 1.41 4.96 -19.60
N LEU A 185 2.53 5.51 -20.09
CA LEU A 185 3.26 6.59 -19.42
C LEU A 185 2.80 7.95 -19.95
N PRO A 186 1.97 8.70 -19.21
CA PRO A 186 1.59 10.05 -19.61
C PRO A 186 2.78 11.04 -19.42
N PRO A 187 2.72 12.24 -20.03
CA PRO A 187 3.76 13.26 -19.88
C PRO A 187 4.08 13.66 -18.41
N SER A 188 3.11 13.52 -17.51
CA SER A 188 3.29 13.82 -16.08
C SER A 188 4.26 12.87 -15.37
N THR A 189 4.55 11.70 -15.97
CA THR A 189 5.42 10.66 -15.41
C THR A 189 6.80 11.20 -15.05
N ALA A 190 7.42 12.00 -15.91
CA ALA A 190 8.76 12.54 -15.65
C ALA A 190 8.79 13.38 -14.37
N GLY A 191 7.82 14.29 -14.21
CA GLY A 191 7.71 15.12 -13.00
C GLY A 191 7.40 14.31 -11.75
N LEU A 192 6.54 13.29 -11.86
CA LEU A 192 6.21 12.37 -10.77
C LEU A 192 7.44 11.55 -10.34
N ARG A 193 8.21 11.02 -11.30
CA ARG A 193 9.46 10.28 -11.06
C ARG A 193 10.48 11.15 -10.34
N SER A 194 10.81 12.32 -10.88
CA SER A 194 11.77 13.23 -10.24
C SER A 194 11.33 13.69 -8.85
N LYS A 195 10.02 13.84 -8.62
CA LYS A 195 9.45 14.17 -7.30
C LYS A 195 9.65 13.03 -6.31
N CYS A 196 9.30 11.80 -6.68
CA CYS A 196 9.41 10.63 -5.81
C CYS A 196 10.87 10.22 -5.57
N LEU A 197 11.71 10.24 -6.61
CA LEU A 197 13.13 9.92 -6.49
C LEU A 197 13.82 10.83 -5.49
N ARG A 198 13.63 12.15 -5.61
CA ARG A 198 14.21 13.11 -4.64
C ARG A 198 13.77 12.82 -3.21
N ASN A 199 12.49 12.53 -3.00
CA ASN A 199 11.99 12.20 -1.67
C ASN A 199 12.67 10.94 -1.09
N LEU A 200 12.81 9.87 -1.88
CA LEU A 200 13.52 8.67 -1.42
C LEU A 200 15.01 8.93 -1.15
N LEU A 201 15.67 9.72 -2.00
CA LEU A 201 17.06 10.10 -1.78
C LEU A 201 17.23 10.95 -0.51
N ASP A 202 16.30 11.84 -0.21
CA ASP A 202 16.34 12.65 1.01
C ASP A 202 16.09 11.81 2.25
N LEU A 203 15.06 10.96 2.26
CA LEU A 203 14.68 10.11 3.39
C LEU A 203 15.78 9.12 3.78
N THR A 204 16.49 8.57 2.79
CA THR A 204 17.49 7.52 2.99
C THR A 204 18.93 8.04 2.97
N TRP A 205 19.12 9.36 2.91
CA TRP A 205 20.41 9.99 2.67
C TRP A 205 21.13 9.33 1.47
N SER A 206 20.46 9.25 0.33
CA SER A 206 20.93 8.58 -0.89
C SER A 206 21.34 7.11 -0.66
N GLY A 207 20.56 6.40 0.15
CA GLY A 207 20.74 5.02 0.53
C GLY A 207 21.79 4.77 1.63
N TRP A 208 22.41 5.81 2.20
CA TRP A 208 23.41 5.65 3.26
C TRP A 208 22.83 5.29 4.62
N GLN A 209 21.52 5.44 4.81
CA GLN A 209 20.81 5.04 6.03
C GLN A 209 19.41 4.52 5.70
N LEU A 210 18.82 3.80 6.67
CA LEU A 210 17.40 3.49 6.63
C LEU A 210 16.57 4.78 6.79
N PRO A 211 15.38 4.87 6.16
CA PRO A 211 14.49 6.01 6.36
C PRO A 211 14.01 6.08 7.82
N PRO A 212 13.58 7.26 8.31
CA PRO A 212 12.93 7.37 9.61
C PRO A 212 11.72 6.43 9.76
N PRO A 213 11.38 6.00 11.00
CA PRO A 213 10.20 5.19 11.24
C PRO A 213 8.93 5.87 10.71
N SER A 214 8.09 5.08 10.05
CA SER A 214 6.86 5.50 9.40
C SER A 214 5.95 4.27 9.34
N PRO A 215 4.62 4.43 9.46
CA PRO A 215 3.71 3.33 9.17
C PRO A 215 4.00 2.76 7.78
N ASP A 216 4.11 1.43 7.69
CA ASP A 216 4.26 0.76 6.40
C ASP A 216 2.88 0.52 5.76
N TYR A 217 2.81 -0.37 4.77
CA TYR A 217 1.58 -0.67 4.06
C TYR A 217 0.46 -1.28 4.94
N TRP A 218 0.75 -1.73 6.17
CA TRP A 218 -0.28 -2.09 7.16
C TRP A 218 -0.83 -0.89 7.93
N GLU A 219 -0.20 0.28 7.79
CA GLU A 219 -0.60 1.56 8.37
C GLU A 219 -0.59 1.58 9.90
N VAL A 220 0.21 0.69 10.47
CA VAL A 220 0.42 0.59 11.91
C VAL A 220 1.64 1.44 12.27
N ALA A 221 1.49 2.29 13.29
CA ALA A 221 2.61 3.04 13.82
C ALA A 221 3.67 2.09 14.41
N VAL A 222 4.92 2.28 13.99
CA VAL A 222 6.06 1.45 14.36
C VAL A 222 7.18 2.33 14.91
N PRO A 223 7.92 1.88 15.93
CA PRO A 223 9.01 2.65 16.52
C PRO A 223 10.30 2.61 15.67
N GLU A 224 10.39 1.66 14.74
CA GLU A 224 11.55 1.40 13.90
C GLU A 224 11.10 1.16 12.45
N THR A 225 12.02 1.39 11.51
CA THR A 225 11.79 1.12 10.08
C THR A 225 11.50 -0.37 9.85
N THR A 226 10.49 -0.69 9.04
CA THR A 226 10.16 -2.08 8.70
C THR A 226 10.63 -2.45 7.29
N LEU A 227 10.68 -3.76 7.02
CA LEU A 227 10.84 -4.28 5.66
C LEU A 227 9.71 -3.80 4.74
N GLY A 228 8.49 -3.66 5.26
CA GLY A 228 7.34 -3.16 4.52
C GLY A 228 7.54 -1.72 4.03
N THR A 229 8.32 -0.91 4.75
CA THR A 229 8.68 0.43 4.31
C THR A 229 9.79 0.44 3.26
N VAL A 230 10.89 -0.27 3.51
CA VAL A 230 12.14 -0.11 2.74
C VAL A 230 12.18 -0.98 1.48
N ALA A 231 11.50 -2.13 1.45
CA ALA A 231 11.48 -2.98 0.27
C ALA A 231 10.83 -2.30 -0.96
N PRO A 232 9.68 -1.59 -0.83
CA PRO A 232 9.12 -0.81 -1.93
C PRO A 232 10.04 0.32 -2.40
N MET A 233 10.76 0.98 -1.48
CA MET A 233 11.75 2.01 -1.85
C MET A 233 12.85 1.42 -2.74
N ILE A 234 13.40 0.27 -2.36
CA ILE A 234 14.42 -0.42 -3.16
C ILE A 234 13.85 -0.84 -4.52
N ALA A 235 12.63 -1.41 -4.54
CA ALA A 235 11.97 -1.81 -5.78
C ALA A 235 11.76 -0.60 -6.73
N GLY A 236 11.29 0.53 -6.20
CA GLY A 236 11.10 1.75 -6.97
C GLY A 236 12.41 2.38 -7.47
N LEU A 237 13.46 2.38 -6.64
CA LEU A 237 14.79 2.86 -7.05
C LEU A 237 15.38 1.98 -8.17
N ARG A 238 15.25 0.66 -8.08
CA ARG A 238 15.67 -0.26 -9.16
C ARG A 238 14.87 -0.03 -10.43
N ALA A 239 13.54 0.04 -10.33
CA ALA A 239 12.67 0.32 -11.47
C ALA A 239 13.01 1.66 -12.15
N THR A 240 13.38 2.68 -11.36
CA THR A 240 13.84 3.98 -11.89
C THR A 240 15.20 3.90 -12.56
N ALA A 241 16.11 3.07 -12.03
CA ALA A 241 17.44 2.87 -12.61
C ALA A 241 17.38 2.15 -13.96
N ASP A 242 16.41 1.24 -14.13
CA ASP A 242 16.23 0.42 -15.33
C ASP A 242 15.28 1.06 -16.36
N ALA A 243 14.58 2.15 -15.99
CA ALA A 243 13.62 2.84 -16.86
C ALA A 243 14.33 3.52 -18.04
N ALA A 244 13.99 3.11 -19.27
CA ALA A 244 14.60 3.61 -20.49
C ALA A 244 14.34 5.11 -20.75
N ASP A 245 13.26 5.66 -20.19
CA ASP A 245 12.86 7.07 -20.31
C ASP A 245 13.32 7.94 -19.13
N ALA A 246 14.04 7.37 -18.15
CA ALA A 246 14.58 8.12 -17.04
C ALA A 246 15.80 8.96 -17.47
N PRO A 247 15.94 10.22 -17.03
CA PRO A 247 17.16 10.99 -17.25
C PRO A 247 18.40 10.24 -16.74
N PRO A 248 19.53 10.20 -17.48
CA PRO A 248 20.69 9.40 -17.10
C PRO A 248 21.23 9.67 -15.68
N ALA A 249 21.18 10.93 -15.23
CA ALA A 249 21.58 11.29 -13.87
C ALA A 249 20.64 10.73 -12.79
N GLU A 250 19.33 10.72 -13.06
CA GLU A 250 18.32 10.15 -12.16
C GLU A 250 18.44 8.63 -12.09
N ALA A 251 18.56 7.97 -13.24
CA ALA A 251 18.76 6.52 -13.32
C ALA A 251 20.02 6.09 -12.56
N TRP A 252 21.13 6.80 -12.76
CA TRP A 252 22.37 6.54 -12.03
C TRP A 252 22.23 6.74 -10.52
N ALA A 253 21.63 7.87 -10.09
CA ALA A 253 21.42 8.15 -8.68
C ALA A 253 20.53 7.09 -8.00
N ALA A 254 19.45 6.69 -8.68
CA ALA A 254 18.54 5.66 -8.19
C ALA A 254 19.26 4.31 -8.03
N GLY A 255 20.05 3.90 -9.03
CA GLY A 255 20.81 2.66 -8.98
C GLY A 255 21.88 2.63 -7.87
N GLN A 256 22.56 3.76 -7.61
CA GLN A 256 23.50 3.86 -6.50
C GLN A 256 22.80 3.82 -5.13
N ALA A 257 21.69 4.53 -4.99
CA ALA A 257 20.90 4.55 -3.77
C ALA A 257 20.33 3.17 -3.45
N ALA A 258 19.77 2.46 -4.45
CA ALA A 258 19.28 1.08 -4.28
C ALA A 258 20.36 0.16 -3.70
N LYS A 259 21.54 0.12 -4.33
CA LYS A 259 22.67 -0.71 -3.88
C LYS A 259 23.12 -0.39 -2.44
N ARG A 260 23.12 0.89 -2.06
CA ARG A 260 23.51 1.30 -0.70
C ARG A 260 22.43 0.94 0.31
N LEU A 261 21.17 1.21 -0.01
CA LEU A 261 20.04 0.95 0.86
C LEU A 261 19.86 -0.55 1.10
N GLU A 262 20.07 -1.40 0.09
CA GLU A 262 20.10 -2.85 0.24
C GLU A 262 21.15 -3.32 1.25
N ARG A 263 22.34 -2.70 1.27
CA ARG A 263 23.36 -3.00 2.28
C ARG A 263 22.93 -2.57 3.69
N GLN A 264 22.23 -1.45 3.81
CA GLN A 264 21.66 -1.01 5.10
C GLN A 264 20.60 -2.01 5.59
N VAL A 265 19.71 -2.47 4.71
CA VAL A 265 18.72 -3.50 5.04
C VAL A 265 19.40 -4.79 5.48
N PHE A 266 20.41 -5.27 4.75
CA PHE A 266 21.11 -6.49 5.12
C PHE A 266 21.85 -6.36 6.46
N SER A 267 22.47 -5.20 6.72
CA SER A 267 23.21 -4.95 7.96
C SER A 267 22.29 -4.81 9.19
N SER A 268 21.14 -4.16 9.02
CA SER A 268 20.25 -3.79 10.14
C SER A 268 19.09 -4.76 10.33
N MET A 269 18.67 -5.47 9.28
CA MET A 269 17.49 -6.35 9.24
C MET A 269 17.79 -7.75 8.71
N GLY A 270 19.08 -8.10 8.58
CA GLY A 270 19.52 -9.42 8.13
C GLY A 270 19.05 -10.56 9.06
N PRO A 271 19.35 -11.83 8.72
CA PRO A 271 18.84 -13.01 9.44
C PRO A 271 19.14 -13.06 10.94
N SER A 272 20.07 -12.23 11.46
CA SER A 272 20.30 -12.04 12.90
C SER A 272 19.18 -11.29 13.63
N LEU A 273 18.22 -10.65 12.93
CA LEU A 273 17.11 -9.92 13.55
C LEU A 273 16.11 -10.85 14.28
N GLN A 274 16.15 -12.17 14.06
CA GLN A 274 15.33 -13.13 14.80
C GLN A 274 15.74 -13.30 16.28
N ALA A 275 16.82 -12.68 16.73
CA ALA A 275 17.21 -12.68 18.14
C ALA A 275 16.52 -11.53 18.91
N LEU A 276 15.19 -11.56 18.98
CA LEU A 276 14.50 -10.84 20.06
C LEU A 276 14.89 -11.49 21.39
N PRO A 277 15.26 -10.73 22.44
CA PRO A 277 15.45 -11.30 23.77
C PRO A 277 14.13 -11.92 24.23
N ARG A 278 14.21 -13.15 24.75
CA ARG A 278 13.12 -13.77 25.50
C ARG A 278 12.96 -13.10 26.86
#